data_AF-A0A836W5P1-F1
#
_entry.id   AF-A0A836W5P1-F1
#
_cell.length_a   1.000
_cell.length_b   1.000
_cell.length_c   1.000
_cell.angle_alpha   90.00
_cell.angle_beta   90.00
_cell.angle_gamma   90.00
#
_symmetry.space_group_name_H-M   'P 1'
#
loop_
_entity.id
_entity.type
_entity.pdbx_description
1 polymer ?
#
loop_
_entity_poly.entity_id
_entity_poly.type
_entity_poly.pdbx_seq_one_letter_code
_entity_poly.pdbx_strand_id
1 'polypeptide(L)'
;MLGIKREVVEENIAIIDATEESLRTNVRALLNTMSQAIKELKIHITVIDSITGLYEHKESTARQIVREIYNFLKKHYQTALLVSQKRSIQDSGSSESDGGLAV
;
A
#
# COMPACT_ATOMS: atom_id res chain seq x y z
N MET A 1 -28.22 3.93 -4.00
CA MET A 1 -27.32 3.13 -3.12
C MET A 1 -27.41 1.68 -3.56
N LEU A 2 -26.33 0.89 -3.51
CA LEU A 2 -26.21 -0.44 -4.14
C LEU A 2 -27.19 -1.53 -3.65
N GLY A 3 -28.17 -1.23 -2.80
CA GLY A 3 -29.19 -2.19 -2.34
C GLY A 3 -28.69 -3.33 -1.45
N ILE A 4 -27.40 -3.31 -1.09
CA ILE A 4 -26.77 -4.31 -0.22
C ILE A 4 -26.95 -3.88 1.23
N LYS A 5 -27.34 -4.82 2.08
CA LYS A 5 -27.44 -4.64 3.54
C LYS A 5 -26.04 -4.42 4.13
N ARG A 6 -25.94 -3.50 5.09
CA ARG A 6 -24.66 -3.13 5.71
C ARG A 6 -24.02 -4.33 6.44
N GLU A 7 -24.83 -5.12 7.11
CA GLU A 7 -24.40 -6.27 7.91
C GLU A 7 -23.69 -7.31 7.04
N VAL A 8 -24.20 -7.53 5.82
CA VAL A 8 -23.58 -8.44 4.84
C VAL A 8 -22.19 -7.94 4.44
N VAL A 9 -22.00 -6.62 4.32
CA VAL A 9 -20.69 -6.06 4.00
C VAL A 9 -19.74 -6.23 5.19
N GLU A 10 -20.17 -5.86 6.39
CA GLU A 10 -19.33 -5.90 7.59
C GLU A 10 -18.89 -7.34 7.94
N GLU A 11 -19.75 -8.34 7.78
CA GLU A 11 -19.43 -9.75 8.01
C GLU A 11 -18.44 -10.34 6.98
N ASN A 12 -18.29 -9.71 5.81
CA ASN A 12 -17.44 -10.18 4.72
C ASN A 12 -16.16 -9.35 4.54
N ILE A 13 -15.84 -8.47 5.50
CA ILE A 13 -14.60 -7.70 5.51
C ILE A 13 -13.65 -8.28 6.55
N ALA A 14 -12.43 -8.62 6.11
CA ALA A 14 -11.30 -8.88 6.99
C ALA A 14 -10.37 -7.66 7.01
N ILE A 15 -9.95 -7.22 8.20
CA ILE A 15 -9.06 -6.08 8.38
C ILE A 15 -7.72 -6.59 8.90
N ILE A 16 -6.64 -6.25 8.18
CA ILE A 16 -5.27 -6.39 8.68
C ILE A 16 -4.81 -5.00 9.09
N ASP A 17 -4.59 -4.81 10.38
CA ASP A 17 -4.03 -3.56 10.89
C ASP A 17 -2.51 -3.52 10.64
N ALA A 18 -2.12 -2.80 9.59
CA ALA A 18 -0.72 -2.61 9.22
C ALA A 18 -0.09 -1.36 9.88
N THR A 19 -0.73 -0.76 10.89
CA THR A 19 -0.11 0.31 11.68
C THR A 19 1.01 -0.21 12.59
N GLU A 20 0.93 -1.48 12.97
CA GLU A 20 1.94 -2.24 13.70
C GLU A 20 3.30 -2.19 13.00
N GLU A 21 4.33 -1.73 13.71
CA GLU A 21 5.67 -1.49 13.15
C GLU A 21 6.27 -2.76 12.54
N SER A 22 6.00 -3.91 13.15
CA SER A 22 6.44 -5.23 12.69
C SER A 22 5.90 -5.60 11.31
N LEU A 23 4.74 -5.09 10.92
CA LEU A 23 4.14 -5.29 9.60
C LEU A 23 4.52 -4.15 8.65
N ARG A 24 4.50 -2.90 9.13
CA ARG A 24 4.78 -1.70 8.33
C ARG A 24 6.20 -1.68 7.77
N THR A 25 7.18 -2.12 8.57
CA THR A 25 8.60 -2.05 8.19
C THR A 25 9.10 -3.32 7.49
N ASN A 26 8.34 -4.42 7.60
CA ASN A 26 8.66 -5.74 7.05
C ASN A 26 7.53 -6.25 6.13
N VAL A 27 7.67 -5.93 4.85
CA VAL A 27 6.73 -6.34 3.79
C VAL A 27 6.52 -7.85 3.78
N ARG A 28 7.55 -8.67 4.04
CA ARG A 28 7.37 -10.14 4.06
C ARG A 28 6.46 -10.61 5.19
N ALA A 29 6.56 -9.99 6.37
CA ALA A 29 5.66 -10.30 7.48
C ALA A 29 4.20 -9.97 7.10
N LEU A 30 3.97 -8.79 6.51
CA LEU A 30 2.66 -8.41 6.00
C LEU A 30 2.13 -9.41 4.96
N LEU A 31 2.95 -9.77 3.96
CA LEU A 31 2.54 -10.72 2.91
C LEU A 31 2.24 -12.12 3.46
N ASN A 32 2.94 -12.57 4.51
CA ASN A 32 2.65 -13.84 5.16
C ASN A 32 1.29 -13.81 5.87
N THR A 33 1.01 -12.73 6.62
CA THR A 33 -0.31 -12.53 7.27
C THR A 33 -1.43 -12.48 6.24
N MET A 34 -1.22 -11.73 5.14
CA MET A 34 -2.19 -11.68 4.03
C MET A 34 -2.39 -13.06 3.39
N SER A 35 -1.33 -13.83 3.17
CA SER A 35 -1.40 -15.17 2.58
C SER A 35 -2.27 -16.11 3.41
N GLN A 36 -2.07 -16.07 4.73
CA GLN A 36 -2.85 -16.86 5.68
C GLN A 36 -4.33 -16.43 5.65
N ALA A 37 -4.61 -15.13 5.77
CA ALA A 37 -5.97 -14.59 5.74
C ALA A 37 -6.70 -14.91 4.42
N ILE A 38 -6.04 -14.71 3.28
CA ILE A 38 -6.61 -15.01 1.95
C ILE A 38 -7.00 -16.48 1.85
N LYS A 39 -6.16 -17.39 2.36
CA LYS A 39 -6.42 -18.83 2.29
C LYS A 39 -7.53 -19.27 3.23
N GLU A 40 -7.48 -18.83 4.48
CA GLU A 40 -8.41 -19.26 5.54
C GLU A 40 -9.80 -18.66 5.34
N LEU A 41 -9.88 -17.39 4.98
CA LEU A 41 -11.13 -16.65 4.82
C LEU A 41 -11.62 -16.61 3.36
N LYS A 42 -10.89 -17.23 2.43
CA LYS A 42 -11.21 -17.30 0.99
C LYS A 42 -11.43 -15.89 0.38
N ILE A 43 -10.52 -14.97 0.67
CA ILE A 43 -10.60 -13.58 0.20
C ILE A 43 -10.24 -13.54 -1.30
N HIS A 44 -11.00 -12.74 -2.05
CA HIS A 44 -10.80 -12.53 -3.49
C HIS A 44 -10.50 -11.07 -3.86
N ILE A 45 -10.84 -10.14 -2.96
CA ILE A 45 -10.67 -8.69 -3.16
C ILE A 45 -9.76 -8.18 -2.06
N THR A 46 -8.68 -7.50 -2.43
CA THR A 46 -7.72 -6.89 -1.50
C THR A 46 -7.71 -5.39 -1.69
N VAL A 47 -7.84 -4.63 -0.61
CA VAL A 47 -7.65 -3.18 -0.61
C VAL A 47 -6.45 -2.86 0.27
N ILE A 48 -5.48 -2.11 -0.25
CA ILE A 48 -4.36 -1.58 0.53
C ILE A 48 -4.46 -0.06 0.54
N ASP A 49 -4.78 0.49 1.70
CA ASP A 49 -4.89 1.93 1.93
C ASP A 49 -3.95 2.34 3.10
N SER A 50 -2.76 2.89 2.87
CA SER A 50 -2.13 3.23 1.58
C SER A 50 -0.86 2.42 1.30
N ILE A 51 -0.61 2.14 0.02
CA ILE A 51 0.62 1.46 -0.44
C ILE A 51 1.87 2.28 -0.13
N THR A 52 1.74 3.62 -0.09
CA THR A 52 2.79 4.57 0.25
C THR A 52 3.32 4.40 1.67
N GLY A 53 2.46 4.03 2.63
CA GLY A 53 2.87 3.80 4.01
C GLY A 53 3.89 2.66 4.16
N LEU A 54 3.95 1.72 3.21
CA LEU A 54 4.88 0.59 3.24
C LEU A 54 6.31 0.96 2.80
N TYR A 55 6.48 2.13 2.18
CA TYR A 55 7.79 2.60 1.69
C TYR A 55 8.07 4.06 2.03
N GLU A 56 7.32 4.66 2.95
CA GLU A 56 7.43 6.09 3.30
C GLU A 56 8.83 6.47 3.83
N HIS A 57 9.52 5.54 4.50
CA HIS A 57 10.90 5.71 4.96
C HIS A 57 11.94 5.02 4.04
N LYS A 58 11.50 4.50 2.89
CA LYS A 58 12.30 3.67 1.97
C LYS A 58 11.99 4.00 0.51
N GLU A 59 11.99 5.29 0.16
CA GLU A 59 11.60 5.75 -1.19
C GLU A 59 12.46 5.10 -2.31
N SER A 60 13.76 4.89 -2.05
CA SER A 60 14.68 4.24 -2.99
C SER A 60 14.29 2.79 -3.31
N THR A 61 13.56 2.10 -2.42
CA THR A 61 13.08 0.71 -2.63
C THR A 61 11.58 0.63 -2.94
N ALA A 62 10.88 1.76 -3.06
CA ALA A 62 9.45 1.81 -3.32
C ALA A 62 9.03 0.93 -4.52
N ARG A 63 9.79 0.99 -5.63
CA ARG A 63 9.56 0.15 -6.82
C ARG A 63 9.62 -1.35 -6.50
N GLN A 64 10.59 -1.77 -5.69
CA GLN A 64 10.76 -3.17 -5.33
C GLN A 64 9.59 -3.64 -4.45
N ILE A 65 9.20 -2.83 -3.47
CA ILE A 65 8.07 -3.10 -2.57
C ILE A 65 6.76 -3.23 -3.36
N VAL A 66 6.47 -2.26 -4.23
CA VAL A 66 5.27 -2.30 -5.09
C VAL A 66 5.30 -3.53 -6.01
N ARG A 67 6.47 -3.91 -6.54
CA ARG A 67 6.60 -5.11 -7.39
C ARG A 67 6.36 -6.39 -6.60
N GLU A 68 6.88 -6.49 -5.39
CA GLU A 68 6.69 -7.65 -4.50
C GLU A 68 5.20 -7.84 -4.19
N ILE A 69 4.51 -6.75 -3.83
CA ILE A 69 3.07 -6.75 -3.56
C ILE A 69 2.27 -7.12 -4.82
N TYR A 70 2.60 -6.53 -5.98
CA TYR A 70 1.95 -6.89 -7.24
C TYR A 70 2.10 -8.38 -7.57
N ASN A 71 3.30 -8.93 -7.44
CA ASN A 71 3.57 -10.34 -7.74
C ASN A 71 2.84 -11.26 -6.76
N PHE A 72 2.79 -10.88 -5.48
CA PHE A 72 2.02 -11.58 -4.46
C PHE A 72 0.53 -11.62 -4.82
N LEU A 73 -0.09 -10.46 -5.06
CA LEU A 73 -1.51 -10.37 -5.40
C LEU A 73 -1.85 -11.17 -6.66
N LYS A 74 -1.00 -11.09 -7.69
CA LYS A 74 -1.13 -11.89 -8.91
C LYS A 74 -1.04 -13.39 -8.64
N LYS A 75 -0.08 -13.85 -7.84
CA LYS A 75 0.09 -15.27 -7.47
C LYS A 75 -1.13 -15.80 -6.69
N HIS A 76 -1.77 -14.93 -5.91
CA HIS A 76 -2.94 -15.27 -5.09
C HIS A 76 -4.28 -14.97 -5.79
N TYR A 77 -4.27 -14.64 -7.09
CA TYR A 77 -5.47 -14.36 -7.90
C TYR A 77 -6.40 -13.29 -7.29
N GLN A 78 -5.81 -12.28 -6.64
CA GLN A 78 -6.57 -11.22 -5.99
C GLN A 78 -6.93 -10.10 -6.98
N THR A 79 -8.18 -9.64 -6.94
CA THR A 79 -8.55 -8.34 -7.49
C THR A 79 -8.17 -7.28 -6.47
N ALA A 80 -7.32 -6.33 -6.83
CA ALA A 80 -6.71 -5.43 -5.86
C ALA A 80 -6.94 -3.95 -6.18
N LEU A 81 -7.22 -3.17 -5.13
CA LEU A 81 -7.21 -1.71 -5.14
C LEU A 81 -6.06 -1.23 -4.25
N LEU A 82 -5.09 -0.54 -4.85
CA LEU A 82 -3.95 0.04 -4.14
C LEU A 82 -4.10 1.56 -4.12
N VAL A 83 -4.30 2.13 -2.93
CA VAL A 83 -4.41 3.57 -2.75
C VAL A 83 -3.01 4.12 -2.50
N SER A 84 -2.57 5.09 -3.31
CA SER A 84 -1.35 5.84 -3.07
C SER A 84 -1.68 7.24 -2.57
N GLN A 85 -0.94 7.71 -1.57
CA GLN A 85 -0.99 9.10 -1.18
C GLN A 85 -0.05 9.90 -2.07
N LYS A 86 -0.60 10.85 -2.83
CA LYS A 86 0.25 11.85 -3.48
C LYS A 86 0.74 12.79 -2.37
N ARG A 87 2.01 12.67 -1.98
CA ARG A 87 2.69 13.82 -1.38
C ARG A 87 2.66 14.90 -2.45
N SER A 88 1.91 15.99 -2.23
CA SER A 88 2.01 17.16 -3.10
C SER A 88 3.49 17.49 -3.17
N ILE A 89 4.04 17.46 -4.38
CA ILE A 89 5.34 18.05 -4.66
C ILE A 89 5.15 19.51 -4.26
N GLN A 90 5.60 19.85 -3.06
CA GLN A 90 5.98 21.22 -2.82
C GLN A 90 7.22 21.36 -3.68
N ASP A 91 7.08 22.09 -4.79
CA ASP A 91 8.20 22.77 -5.42
C ASP A 91 8.90 23.56 -4.32
N SER A 92 9.88 22.94 -3.69
CA SER A 92 10.81 23.58 -2.77
C SER A 92 12.19 23.05 -3.11
N GLY A 93 12.67 23.51 -4.27
CA GLY A 93 13.98 23.18 -4.84
C GLY A 93 14.27 23.81 -6.20
N SER A 94 13.28 24.38 -6.90
CA SER A 94 13.49 25.21 -8.10
C SER A 94 13.52 26.71 -7.76
N SER A 95 14.49 27.08 -6.94
CA SER A 95 15.07 28.41 -6.95
C SER A 95 16.57 28.15 -7.13
N GLU A 96 17.16 28.10 -8.32
CA GLU A 96 17.22 29.17 -9.33
C GLU A 96 17.42 30.59 -8.76
N SER A 97 17.92 30.70 -7.53
CA SER A 97 18.31 31.98 -6.92
C SER A 97 19.24 31.70 -5.74
N ASP A 98 20.53 31.46 -6.01
CA ASP A 98 21.70 31.98 -5.28
C ASP A 98 22.96 31.16 -5.63
N GLY A 99 23.50 31.34 -6.85
CA GLY A 99 24.71 30.61 -7.27
C GLY A 99 25.03 30.63 -8.77
N GLY A 100 24.33 31.45 -9.56
CA GLY A 100 24.78 31.77 -10.91
C GLY A 100 26.13 32.48 -10.82
N LEU A 101 27.18 31.84 -11.34
CA LEU A 101 28.43 32.51 -11.66
C LEU A 101 28.13 33.79 -12.44
N ALA A 102 28.40 34.93 -11.83
CA ALA A 102 28.65 36.18 -12.52
C ALA A 102 29.92 36.78 -11.89
N VAL A 103 31.06 36.44 -12.50
CA VAL A 103 32.21 37.33 -12.65
C VAL A 103 32.07 38.00 -14.00
#